data_AF-A0A5K0V323-F1
#
_entry.id   AF-A0A5K0V323-F1
#
_cell.length_a   1.000
_cell.length_b   1.000
_cell.length_c   1.000
_cell.angle_alpha   90.00
_cell.angle_beta   90.00
_cell.angle_gamma   90.00
#
_symmetry.space_group_name_H-M   'P 1'
#
loop_
_entity.id
_entity.type
_entity.pdbx_description
1 polymer ?
#
loop_
_entity_poly.entity_id
_entity_poly.type
_entity_poly.pdbx_seq_one_letter_code
_entity_poly.pdbx_strand_id
1 'polypeptide(L)' 'MVGPTTSSSSGGGGGGGAGGASGVRSWPPTTSVSASGKRIQKEMVEFNADPPLDCSAGPKGDNLYQWVSTILGPR' A
#
# COMPACT_ATOMS: atom_id res chain seq x y z
N MET A 1 -41.00 1.12 -23.96
CA MET A 1 -40.69 -0.06 -23.13
C MET A 1 -39.19 -0.04 -22.89
N VAL A 2 -38.79 0.32 -21.67
CA VAL A 2 -37.38 0.59 -21.29
C VAL A 2 -36.62 -0.73 -21.07
N GLY A 3 -35.40 -0.80 -21.59
CA GLY A 3 -34.42 -1.88 -21.36
C GLY A 3 -33.69 -1.75 -20.01
N PRO A 4 -32.66 -2.59 -19.77
CA PRO A 4 -32.59 -3.50 -18.63
C PRO A 4 -32.08 -2.89 -17.32
N THR A 5 -32.45 -3.57 -16.23
CA THR A 5 -32.07 -3.30 -14.84
C THR A 5 -30.56 -3.35 -14.64
N THR A 6 -29.98 -2.29 -14.07
CA THR A 6 -28.60 -2.29 -13.59
C THR A 6 -28.44 -3.29 -12.44
N SER A 7 -27.42 -4.12 -12.56
CA SER A 7 -27.01 -5.18 -11.63
C SER A 7 -26.56 -4.63 -10.28
N SER A 8 -27.19 -5.11 -9.20
CA SER A 8 -26.68 -4.99 -7.83
C SER A 8 -25.75 -6.17 -7.53
N SER A 9 -24.44 -5.94 -7.49
CA SER A 9 -23.48 -6.91 -6.95
C SER A 9 -23.33 -6.69 -5.44
N SER A 10 -24.15 -7.41 -4.68
CA SER A 10 -23.91 -7.68 -3.26
C SER A 10 -23.03 -8.92 -3.11
N GLY A 11 -21.98 -8.85 -2.30
CA GLY A 11 -21.21 -10.00 -1.84
C GLY A 11 -19.73 -9.63 -1.73
N GLY A 12 -19.00 -9.92 -0.67
CA GLY A 12 -19.27 -10.64 0.58
C GLY A 12 -17.98 -10.53 1.40
N GLY A 13 -18.08 -10.66 2.73
CA GLY A 13 -16.95 -10.53 3.64
C GLY A 13 -15.88 -11.62 3.48
N GLY A 14 -14.71 -11.39 4.09
CA GLY A 14 -13.64 -12.38 4.14
C GLY A 14 -12.45 -11.96 4.99
N GLY A 15 -12.52 -12.33 6.28
CA GLY A 15 -11.43 -12.63 7.24
C GLY A 15 -10.02 -12.07 7.01
N GLY A 16 -9.61 -11.18 7.92
CA GLY A 16 -8.20 -10.89 8.17
C GLY A 16 -7.54 -12.04 8.92
N GLY A 17 -6.59 -12.71 8.27
CA GLY A 17 -5.62 -13.59 8.90
C GLY A 17 -4.23 -13.16 8.47
N ALA A 18 -3.59 -12.28 9.24
CA ALA A 18 -2.16 -12.03 9.11
C ALA A 18 -1.45 -12.90 10.14
N GLY A 19 -0.98 -14.06 9.66
CA GLY A 19 -0.02 -14.89 10.38
C GLY A 19 1.22 -14.08 10.74
N GLY A 20 1.79 -14.42 11.90
CA GLY A 20 2.99 -13.77 12.41
C GLY A 20 4.17 -13.88 11.45
N ALA A 21 4.84 -12.76 11.25
CA ALA A 21 6.22 -12.71 10.82
C ALA A 21 6.90 -11.56 11.59
N SER A 22 7.38 -11.88 12.78
CA SER A 22 8.34 -11.07 13.52
C SER A 22 9.66 -11.06 12.75
N GLY A 23 9.89 -10.04 11.93
CA GLY A 23 11.17 -9.82 11.27
C GLY A 23 11.06 -9.00 9.97
N VAL A 24 11.61 -7.78 9.99
CA VAL A 24 11.74 -6.83 8.86
C VAL A 24 10.48 -6.03 8.52
N ARG A 25 10.41 -4.83 9.14
CA ARG A 25 9.55 -3.67 8.80
C ARG A 25 8.05 -4.00 8.72
N SER A 26 7.39 -3.97 9.88
CA SER A 26 5.93 -4.00 10.00
C SER A 26 5.35 -2.70 9.44
N TRP A 27 5.13 -2.68 8.13
CA TRP A 27 4.21 -1.75 7.50
C TRP A 27 2.88 -1.80 8.26
N PRO A 28 2.26 -0.63 8.57
CA PRO A 28 1.02 -0.61 9.33
C PRO A 28 -0.01 -1.54 8.68
N PRO A 29 -0.72 -2.35 9.48
CA PRO A 29 -1.59 -3.39 8.95
C PRO A 29 -2.67 -2.74 8.09
N THR A 30 -3.03 -3.42 7.00
CA THR A 30 -4.04 -3.01 6.03
C THR A 30 -5.46 -3.14 6.59
N THR A 31 -5.75 -2.54 7.75
CA THR A 31 -7.13 -2.41 8.22
C THR A 31 -7.69 -1.08 7.72
N SER A 32 -8.32 -1.15 6.53
CA SER A 32 -8.95 -0.03 5.81
C SER A 32 -8.01 1.06 5.27
N VAL A 33 -7.05 0.67 4.43
CA VAL A 33 -6.45 1.64 3.51
C VAL A 33 -7.49 2.06 2.47
N SER A 34 -7.72 3.37 2.37
CA SER A 34 -8.50 3.95 1.26
C SER A 34 -7.91 3.53 -0.09
N ALA A 35 -8.63 3.75 -1.20
CA ALA A 35 -8.14 3.39 -2.53
C ALA A 35 -6.72 3.93 -2.82
N SER A 36 -6.38 5.11 -2.29
CA SER A 36 -5.04 5.68 -2.38
C SER A 36 -4.00 4.91 -1.56
N GLY A 37 -4.33 4.47 -0.34
CA GLY A 37 -3.41 3.68 0.49
C GLY A 37 -3.08 2.31 -0.12
N LYS A 38 -4.04 1.66 -0.80
CA LYS A 38 -3.77 0.41 -1.55
C LYS A 38 -2.78 0.62 -2.69
N ARG A 39 -2.94 1.72 -3.43
CA ARG A 39 -2.02 2.09 -4.51
C ARG A 39 -0.62 2.38 -3.98
N ILE A 40 -0.51 3.16 -2.91
CA ILE A 40 0.76 3.50 -2.26
C ILE A 40 1.48 2.22 -1.81
N GLN A 41 0.79 1.29 -1.14
CA GLN A 41 1.39 0.03 -0.71
C GLN A 41 1.91 -0.81 -1.90
N LYS A 42 1.17 -0.87 -3.00
CA LYS A 42 1.59 -1.60 -4.21
C LYS A 42 2.86 -0.97 -4.82
N GLU A 43 2.84 0.33 -5.09
CA GLU A 43 3.99 1.03 -5.69
C GLU A 43 5.22 0.96 -4.78
N MET A 44 5.02 0.93 -3.46
CA MET A 44 6.10 0.82 -2.49
C MET A 44 6.72 -0.58 -2.44
N VAL A 45 5.93 -1.63 -2.70
CA VAL A 45 6.50 -2.98 -2.91
C VAL A 45 7.36 -2.99 -4.18
N GLU A 46 6.89 -2.36 -5.26
CA GLU A 46 7.64 -2.24 -6.51
C GLU A 46 8.94 -1.44 -6.31
N PHE A 47 8.87 -0.30 -5.60
CA PHE A 47 10.04 0.53 -5.26
C PHE A 47 11.08 -0.20 -4.39
N ASN A 48 10.64 -1.02 -3.43
CA ASN A 48 11.57 -1.80 -2.60
C ASN A 48 12.16 -3.02 -3.33
N ALA A 49 11.47 -3.51 -4.38
CA ALA A 49 11.96 -4.61 -5.20
C ALA A 49 13.08 -4.14 -6.15
N ASP A 50 12.96 -2.93 -6.70
CA ASP A 50 13.98 -2.29 -7.54
C ASP A 50 14.31 -0.89 -7.01
N PRO A 51 15.11 -0.79 -5.92
CA PRO A 51 15.41 0.49 -5.31
C PRO A 51 16.31 1.32 -6.22
N PRO A 52 15.98 2.60 -6.49
CA PRO A 52 16.83 3.48 -7.28
C PRO A 52 18.21 3.63 -6.63
N LEU A 53 19.26 3.63 -7.46
CA LEU A 53 20.61 3.99 -7.03
C LEU A 53 20.58 5.40 -6.41
N ASP A 54 21.23 5.57 -5.27
CA ASP A 54 21.37 6.85 -4.56
C ASP A 54 20.09 7.45 -3.99
N CYS A 55 18.97 6.74 -3.98
CA CYS A 55 17.72 7.22 -3.37
C CYS A 55 17.08 6.17 -2.45
N SER A 56 16.62 6.61 -1.29
CA SER A 56 15.82 5.81 -0.36
C SER A 56 14.58 6.58 0.08
N ALA A 57 13.45 5.90 0.23
CA ALA A 57 12.19 6.52 0.62
C ALA A 57 11.30 5.56 1.44
N GLY A 58 10.51 6.12 2.34
CA GLY A 58 9.51 5.37 3.12
C GLY A 58 8.61 6.27 3.96
N PRO A 59 7.51 5.73 4.52
CA PRO A 59 6.59 6.47 5.35
C PRO A 59 7.21 6.82 6.70
N LYS A 60 6.73 7.93 7.28
CA LYS A 60 7.16 8.44 8.57
C LYS A 60 6.26 7.86 9.67
N GLY A 61 6.77 6.88 10.41
CA GLY A 61 6.03 6.26 11.52
C GLY A 61 4.77 5.53 11.03
N ASP A 62 3.63 5.80 11.68
CA ASP A 62 2.38 5.07 11.45
C ASP A 62 1.48 5.69 10.37
N ASN A 63 1.85 6.86 9.82
CA ASN A 63 1.05 7.56 8.80
C ASN A 63 1.61 7.31 7.38
N LEU A 64 0.87 6.53 6.59
CA LEU A 64 1.23 6.18 5.21
C LEU A 64 1.27 7.39 4.25
N TYR A 65 0.68 8.53 4.62
CA TYR A 65 0.66 9.73 3.78
C TYR A 65 1.81 10.71 4.09
N GLN A 66 2.61 10.43 5.11
CA GLN A 66 3.80 11.21 5.43
C GLN A 66 5.04 10.42 5.07
N TRP A 67 5.99 11.02 4.37
CA TRP A 67 7.15 10.33 3.82
C TRP A 67 8.46 11.01 4.23
N VAL A 68 9.50 10.20 4.32
CA VAL A 68 10.90 10.63 4.44
C VAL A 68 11.65 10.00 3.29
N SER A 69 12.47 10.80 2.63
CA SER A 69 13.39 10.34 1.60
C SER A 69 14.76 10.95 1.77
N THR A 70 15.76 10.22 1.28
CA THR A 70 17.15 10.67 1.17
C THR A 70 17.57 10.47 -0.27
N ILE A 71 18.07 11.53 -0.90
CA ILE A 71 18.62 11.51 -2.25
C ILE A 71 20.09 11.92 -2.11
N LEU A 72 21.00 11.04 -2.51
CA LEU A 72 22.43 11.34 -2.56
C LEU A 72 22.71 12.07 -3.88
N GLY A 73 23.51 13.13 -3.78
CA GLY A 73 23.92 13.90 -4.96
C GLY A 73 24.89 13.10 -5.85
N PRO A 74 25.03 13.50 -7.12
CA PRO A 74 26.03 12.91 -8.01
C PRO A 74 27.44 13.10 -7.42
N ARG A 75 28.33 12.14 -7.69
CA ARG A 75 29.77 12.29 -7.43
C ARG A 75 30.44 13.15 -8.48
#